data_AF-A0AAD1ZJ82-F1
#
_entry.id   AF-A0AAD1ZJ82-F1
#
_cell.length_a   1.000
_cell.length_b   1.000
_cell.length_c   1.000
_cell.angle_alpha   90.00
_cell.angle_beta   90.00
_cell.angle_gamma   90.00
#
_symmetry.space_group_name_H-M   'P 1'
#
loop_
_entity.id
_entity.type
_entity.pdbx_description
1 polymer ?
#
loop_
_entity_poly.entity_id
_entity_poly.type
_entity_poly.pdbx_seq_one_letter_code
_entity_poly.pdbx_strand_id
1 'polypeptide(L)'
;MKDFIDSLYQNGQKYVIIVYPGTSVNETEVTNAALTNVIGKRPFVLSRSIFVGSGTYTAHWNGDKAATWENLAYTIHIFNFGIFGIPMVGADIFSFQETTFIPLLETTLRNSPSVSQEPYIWDSVPKSYRKVLGLR
;
A
#
# COMPACT_ATOMS: atom_id res chain seq x y z
N MET A 1 -8.37 -12.87 -19.35
CA MET A 1 -7.53 -12.43 -18.19
C MET A 1 -6.12 -12.07 -18.61
N LYS A 2 -5.45 -12.86 -19.45
CA LYS A 2 -4.17 -12.47 -20.05
C LYS A 2 -4.25 -11.13 -20.79
N ASP A 3 -5.26 -10.92 -21.64
CA ASP A 3 -5.42 -9.64 -22.35
C ASP A 3 -5.68 -8.45 -21.42
N PHE A 4 -6.43 -8.66 -20.32
CA PHE A 4 -6.62 -7.63 -19.29
C PHE A 4 -5.30 -7.29 -18.59
N ILE A 5 -4.53 -8.31 -18.20
CA ILE A 5 -3.21 -8.11 -17.60
C ILE A 5 -2.26 -7.42 -18.59
N ASP A 6 -2.20 -7.86 -19.83
CA ASP A 6 -1.38 -7.24 -20.89
C ASP A 6 -1.81 -5.78 -21.12
N SER A 7 -3.11 -5.46 -20.99
CA SER A 7 -3.62 -4.09 -21.04
C SER A 7 -3.22 -3.23 -19.85
N LEU A 8 -2.93 -3.83 -18.68
CA LEU A 8 -2.35 -3.11 -17.56
C LEU A 8 -0.87 -2.83 -17.83
N TYR A 9 -0.09 -3.80 -18.33
CA TYR A 9 1.37 -3.72 -18.53
C TYR A 9 1.87 -2.79 -19.68
N GLN A 10 1.15 -1.73 -20.05
CA GLN A 10 1.43 -0.95 -21.27
C GLN A 10 2.78 -0.19 -21.29
N ASN A 11 3.47 -0.01 -20.15
CA ASN A 11 4.71 0.78 -20.07
C ASN A 11 5.82 0.14 -19.21
N GLY A 12 5.84 -1.18 -19.07
CA GLY A 12 6.83 -1.87 -18.21
C GLY A 12 6.65 -1.60 -16.70
N GLN A 13 5.56 -0.93 -16.31
CA GLN A 13 5.16 -0.77 -14.91
C GLN A 13 4.76 -2.13 -14.32
N LYS A 14 5.29 -2.45 -13.14
CA LYS A 14 4.87 -3.63 -12.36
C LYS A 14 3.63 -3.23 -11.55
N TYR A 15 2.45 -3.61 -12.02
CA TYR A 15 1.21 -3.25 -11.32
C TYR A 15 0.99 -4.15 -10.10
N VAL A 16 0.50 -3.52 -9.05
CA VAL A 16 -0.05 -4.19 -7.87
C VAL A 16 -1.51 -4.49 -8.17
N ILE A 17 -1.91 -5.76 -8.12
CA ILE A 17 -3.35 -6.08 -8.12
C ILE A 17 -3.83 -6.01 -6.69
N ILE A 18 -4.68 -5.01 -6.42
CA ILE A 18 -5.34 -4.84 -5.14
C ILE A 18 -6.66 -5.60 -5.19
N VAL A 19 -6.76 -6.65 -4.39
CA VAL A 19 -7.97 -7.45 -4.28
C VAL A 19 -8.76 -6.92 -3.08
N TYR A 20 -10.00 -6.51 -3.32
CA TYR A 20 -10.95 -6.11 -2.27
C TYR A 20 -12.16 -7.05 -2.19
N PRO A 21 -12.01 -8.26 -1.69
CA PRO A 21 -13.17 -9.05 -1.36
C PRO A 21 -13.20 -9.38 0.13
N GLY A 22 -14.21 -10.09 0.59
CA GLY A 22 -14.44 -10.39 2.00
C GLY A 22 -13.25 -11.10 2.67
N THR A 23 -13.35 -11.36 3.98
CA THR A 23 -12.32 -12.07 4.78
C THR A 23 -12.12 -13.53 4.32
N SER A 24 -11.53 -13.74 3.14
CA SER A 24 -11.41 -15.04 2.50
C SER A 24 -10.01 -15.25 1.95
N VAL A 25 -9.38 -16.35 2.38
CA VAL A 25 -8.07 -16.80 1.84
C VAL A 25 -8.20 -17.18 0.36
N ASN A 26 -9.33 -17.78 -0.01
CA ASN A 26 -9.55 -18.36 -1.33
C ASN A 26 -9.34 -17.36 -2.46
N GLU A 27 -9.73 -16.10 -2.27
CA GLU A 27 -9.62 -15.09 -3.34
C GLU A 27 -8.18 -14.63 -3.54
N THR A 28 -7.42 -14.53 -2.45
CA THR A 28 -5.98 -14.22 -2.52
C THR A 28 -5.20 -15.37 -3.16
N GLU A 29 -5.57 -16.62 -2.86
CA GLU A 29 -5.00 -17.83 -3.46
C GLU A 29 -5.32 -17.90 -4.96
N VAL A 30 -6.59 -17.78 -5.34
CA VAL A 30 -7.03 -17.84 -6.74
C VAL A 30 -6.38 -16.73 -7.56
N THR A 31 -6.29 -15.51 -7.02
CA THR A 31 -5.63 -14.39 -7.69
C THR A 31 -4.14 -14.66 -7.87
N ASN A 32 -3.46 -15.15 -6.83
CA ASN A 32 -2.05 -15.50 -6.89
C ASN A 32 -1.78 -16.60 -7.93
N ALA A 33 -2.57 -17.67 -7.94
CA ALA A 33 -2.45 -18.76 -8.89
C ALA A 33 -2.71 -18.28 -10.33
N ALA A 34 -3.76 -17.48 -10.56
CA ALA A 34 -4.08 -16.93 -11.87
C ALA A 34 -2.94 -16.05 -12.40
N LEU A 35 -2.38 -15.18 -11.56
CA LEU A 35 -1.27 -14.31 -11.95
C LEU A 35 0.03 -15.08 -12.20
N THR A 36 0.30 -16.11 -11.41
CA THR A 36 1.45 -16.99 -11.63
C THR A 36 1.35 -17.66 -12.99
N ASN A 37 0.17 -18.14 -13.38
CA ASN A 37 -0.06 -18.79 -14.68
C ASN A 37 0.04 -17.81 -15.86
N VAL A 38 -0.41 -16.56 -15.70
CA VAL A 38 -0.38 -15.57 -16.78
C VAL A 38 1.02 -14.95 -16.95
N ILE A 39 1.67 -14.59 -15.85
CA ILE A 39 2.91 -13.82 -15.86
C ILE A 39 4.15 -14.75 -15.90
N GLY A 40 4.02 -15.99 -15.41
CA GLY A 40 5.13 -16.95 -15.31
C GLY A 40 6.21 -16.54 -14.31
N LYS A 41 5.90 -15.62 -13.39
CA LYS A 41 6.80 -15.12 -12.34
C LYS A 41 6.03 -15.00 -11.03
N ARG A 42 6.76 -14.88 -9.91
CA ARG A 42 6.16 -14.61 -8.60
C ARG A 42 5.32 -13.32 -8.67
N PRO A 43 3.99 -13.39 -8.46
CA PRO A 43 3.14 -12.22 -8.52
C PRO A 43 3.26 -11.41 -7.22
N PHE A 44 2.86 -10.15 -7.30
CA PHE A 44 2.64 -9.31 -6.13
C PHE A 44 1.15 -9.00 -6.01
N VAL A 45 0.53 -9.55 -4.96
CA VAL A 45 -0.89 -9.37 -4.64
C VAL A 45 -0.96 -8.58 -3.34
N LEU A 46 -1.84 -7.58 -3.30
CA LEU A 46 -2.11 -6.79 -2.10
C LEU A 46 -3.59 -6.96 -1.75
N SER A 47 -3.91 -7.34 -0.51
CA SER A 47 -5.30 -7.57 -0.07
C SER A 47 -5.64 -6.76 1.16
N ARG A 48 -6.81 -6.11 1.14
CA ARG A 48 -7.35 -5.42 2.32
C ARG A 48 -7.87 -6.40 3.34
N SER A 49 -8.43 -7.52 2.90
CA SER A 49 -9.03 -8.51 3.76
C SER A 49 -8.14 -9.74 3.84
N ILE A 50 -7.97 -10.26 5.05
CA ILE A 50 -7.07 -11.39 5.31
C ILE A 50 -7.72 -12.33 6.32
N PHE A 51 -7.28 -13.58 6.26
CA PHE A 51 -7.51 -14.61 7.27
C PHE A 51 -6.24 -15.43 7.50
N VAL A 52 -6.24 -16.33 8.48
CA VAL A 52 -5.09 -17.19 8.80
C VAL A 52 -4.61 -17.92 7.53
N GLY A 53 -3.32 -17.82 7.22
CA GLY A 53 -2.71 -18.42 6.03
C GLY A 53 -2.61 -17.49 4.79
N SER A 54 -3.25 -16.32 4.80
CA SER A 54 -3.22 -15.39 3.64
C SER A 54 -1.83 -14.90 3.27
N GLY A 55 -0.89 -14.84 4.24
CA GLY A 55 0.49 -14.37 4.01
C GLY A 55 1.30 -15.21 3.03
N THR A 56 0.85 -16.43 2.72
CA THR A 56 1.41 -17.26 1.64
C THR A 56 1.17 -16.65 0.27
N TYR A 57 0.04 -15.96 0.07
CA TYR A 57 -0.45 -15.53 -1.24
C TYR A 57 -0.41 -14.02 -1.45
N THR A 58 -0.51 -13.22 -0.39
CA THR A 58 -0.71 -11.78 -0.50
C THR A 58 0.07 -10.98 0.55
N ALA A 59 0.40 -9.74 0.19
CA ALA A 59 0.75 -8.68 1.12
C ALA A 59 -0.52 -8.03 1.69
N HIS A 60 -0.36 -7.22 2.73
CA HIS A 60 -1.44 -6.49 3.39
C HIS A 60 -1.06 -5.03 3.67
N TRP A 61 -2.04 -4.16 3.92
CA TRP A 61 -1.81 -2.83 4.45
C TRP A 61 -2.85 -2.50 5.52
N ASN A 62 -2.51 -1.63 6.47
CA ASN A 62 -3.32 -1.30 7.66
C ASN A 62 -4.64 -0.54 7.35
N GLY A 63 -5.07 -0.52 6.10
CA GLY A 63 -6.32 0.07 5.64
C GLY A 63 -6.32 1.60 5.66
N ASP A 64 -7.51 2.13 5.48
CA ASP A 64 -7.76 3.57 5.32
C ASP A 64 -7.53 4.28 6.66
N LYS A 65 -6.38 4.95 6.81
CA LYS A 65 -6.04 5.77 8.00
C LYS A 65 -6.15 7.26 7.70
N ALA A 66 -6.55 8.04 8.70
CA ALA A 66 -6.58 9.50 8.61
C ALA A 66 -5.21 10.12 8.91
N ALA A 67 -4.98 11.36 8.48
CA ALA A 67 -3.67 12.03 8.50
C ALA A 67 -3.31 12.65 9.86
N THR A 68 -3.48 11.88 10.93
CA THR A 68 -3.28 12.34 12.30
C THR A 68 -2.08 11.67 12.97
N TRP A 69 -1.53 12.32 14.00
CA TRP A 69 -0.40 11.79 14.77
C TRP A 69 -0.77 10.49 15.49
N GLU A 70 -2.02 10.36 15.92
CA GLU A 70 -2.55 9.16 16.55
C GLU A 70 -2.56 7.99 15.55
N ASN A 71 -3.02 8.24 14.31
CA ASN A 71 -3.00 7.22 13.26
C ASN A 71 -1.57 6.84 12.84
N LEU A 72 -0.64 7.79 12.82
CA LEU A 72 0.79 7.50 12.64
C LEU A 72 1.31 6.60 13.76
N ALA A 73 1.01 6.90 15.03
CA ALA A 73 1.39 6.05 16.15
C ALA A 73 0.79 4.64 16.04
N TYR A 74 -0.47 4.53 15.62
CA TYR A 74 -1.15 3.25 15.41
C TYR A 74 -0.57 2.40 14.26
N THR A 75 0.29 2.96 13.39
CA THR A 75 1.00 2.16 12.38
C THR A 75 1.91 1.11 13.02
N ILE A 76 2.35 1.30 14.27
CA ILE A 76 3.16 0.31 14.98
C ILE A 76 2.46 -1.04 15.14
N HIS A 77 1.13 -1.09 15.10
CA HIS A 77 0.36 -2.35 15.16
C HIS A 77 0.60 -3.27 13.95
N ILE A 78 1.29 -2.80 12.91
CA ILE A 78 1.77 -3.63 11.80
C ILE A 78 2.61 -4.81 12.29
N PHE A 79 3.31 -4.71 13.43
CA PHE A 79 4.07 -5.82 14.01
C PHE A 79 3.21 -7.05 14.32
N ASN A 80 1.92 -6.87 14.62
CA ASN A 80 1.01 -8.00 14.87
C ASN A 80 0.90 -8.93 13.65
N PHE A 81 1.01 -8.40 12.44
CA PHE A 81 0.94 -9.19 11.21
C PHE A 81 2.15 -10.09 11.01
N GLY A 82 3.30 -9.78 11.62
CA GLY A 82 4.43 -10.69 11.70
C GLY A 82 4.05 -12.00 12.42
N ILE A 83 3.28 -11.89 13.50
CA ILE A 83 2.77 -13.06 14.25
C ILE A 83 1.70 -13.80 13.44
N PHE A 84 0.89 -13.09 12.65
CA PHE A 84 -0.11 -13.70 11.77
C PHE A 84 0.46 -14.37 10.51
N GLY A 85 1.79 -14.38 10.36
CA GLY A 85 2.46 -14.97 9.20
C GLY A 85 2.35 -14.12 7.93
N ILE A 86 2.15 -12.80 8.07
CA ILE A 86 2.03 -11.84 6.97
C ILE A 86 3.15 -10.79 7.11
N PRO A 87 4.38 -11.11 6.68
CA PRO A 87 5.53 -10.23 6.91
C PRO A 87 5.58 -9.03 5.96
N MET A 88 4.91 -9.11 4.81
CA MET A 88 4.87 -8.02 3.84
C MET A 88 3.63 -7.15 4.10
N VAL A 89 3.80 -6.20 5.02
CA VAL A 89 2.73 -5.32 5.49
C VAL A 89 3.21 -3.89 5.65
N GLY A 90 2.34 -2.92 5.37
CA GLY A 90 2.62 -1.49 5.49
C GLY A 90 1.41 -0.68 5.92
N ALA A 91 1.63 0.63 6.08
CA ALA A 91 0.56 1.62 6.19
C ALA A 91 0.76 2.65 5.07
N ASP A 92 -0.31 3.35 4.74
CA ASP A 92 -0.22 4.47 3.80
C ASP A 92 0.69 5.54 4.43
N ILE A 93 1.82 5.82 3.75
CA ILE A 93 2.87 6.73 4.24
C ILE A 93 2.33 8.15 4.41
N PHE A 94 1.41 8.52 3.53
CA PHE A 94 0.53 9.66 3.69
C PHE A 94 -0.90 9.13 3.72
N SER A 95 -1.78 9.87 4.38
CA SER A 95 -3.10 9.36 4.71
C SER A 95 -4.03 9.18 3.50
N PHE A 96 -4.85 8.13 3.58
CA PHE A 96 -5.96 7.89 2.67
C PHE A 96 -7.15 8.84 2.89
N GLN A 97 -7.43 9.24 4.13
CA GLN A 97 -8.54 10.13 4.49
C GLN A 97 -8.02 11.43 5.11
N GLU A 98 -8.33 12.56 4.47
CA GLU A 98 -7.99 13.93 4.90
C GLU A 98 -6.58 14.43 4.50
N THR A 99 -6.48 15.76 4.45
CA THR A 99 -5.29 16.52 4.08
C THR A 99 -4.19 16.29 5.13
N THR A 100 -2.98 15.98 4.67
CA THR A 100 -1.84 15.67 5.52
C THR A 100 -1.54 16.80 6.51
N PHE A 101 -1.53 16.49 7.81
CA PHE A 101 -1.00 17.38 8.83
C PHE A 101 0.51 17.15 8.99
N ILE A 102 1.31 17.60 8.02
CA ILE A 102 2.74 17.79 8.25
C ILE A 102 2.87 19.09 9.06
N PRO A 103 3.44 19.12 10.29
CA PRO A 103 3.65 20.36 11.05
C PRO A 103 4.66 21.31 10.38
N LEU A 104 5.29 20.84 9.31
CA LEU A 104 6.27 21.53 8.47
C LEU A 104 5.75 21.82 7.06
N LEU A 105 4.43 21.79 6.85
CA LEU A 105 3.81 22.27 5.61
C LEU A 105 3.33 23.68 5.84
N GLU A 106 3.89 24.60 5.06
CA GLU A 106 3.52 26.00 5.06
C GLU A 106 2.00 26.17 5.03
N THR A 107 1.55 27.13 5.82
CA THR A 107 0.18 27.46 6.26
C THR A 107 -0.88 27.68 5.17
N THR A 108 -0.60 27.39 3.90
CA THR A 108 -1.40 27.85 2.75
C THR A 108 -2.33 26.78 2.15
N LEU A 109 -2.15 25.48 2.48
CA LEU A 109 -2.93 24.39 1.85
C LEU A 109 -3.83 23.59 2.82
N ARG A 110 -4.21 24.21 3.95
CA ARG A 110 -4.92 23.54 5.07
C ARG A 110 -6.37 23.13 4.77
N ASN A 111 -6.95 23.53 3.63
CA ASN A 111 -8.41 23.50 3.43
C ASN A 111 -8.91 22.78 2.16
N SER A 112 -8.09 21.93 1.51
CA SER A 112 -8.57 21.11 0.38
C SER A 112 -8.51 19.62 0.70
N PRO A 113 -9.64 18.88 0.66
CA PRO A 113 -9.72 17.47 1.09
C PRO A 113 -8.97 16.49 0.17
N SER A 114 -8.23 16.99 -0.83
CA SER A 114 -7.55 16.18 -1.84
C SER A 114 -6.33 16.92 -2.39
N VAL A 115 -5.48 17.46 -1.51
CA VAL A 115 -4.18 17.97 -1.96
C VAL A 115 -3.30 16.78 -2.33
N SER A 116 -2.64 16.88 -3.47
CA SER A 116 -1.64 15.93 -3.96
C SER A 116 -0.55 15.69 -2.89
N GLN A 117 -0.30 14.43 -2.52
CA GLN A 117 0.57 14.07 -1.39
C GLN A 117 1.92 13.49 -1.83
N GLU A 118 2.21 13.51 -3.13
CA GLU A 118 3.42 12.93 -3.68
C GLU A 118 4.67 13.66 -3.16
N PRO A 119 5.73 12.93 -2.75
CA PRO A 119 6.90 13.54 -2.12
C PRO A 119 7.53 14.69 -2.92
N TYR A 120 7.51 14.63 -4.25
CA TYR A 120 8.13 15.64 -5.12
C TYR A 120 7.39 16.99 -5.17
N ILE A 121 6.18 17.06 -4.63
CA ILE A 121 5.34 18.26 -4.66
C ILE A 121 5.75 19.26 -3.57
N TRP A 122 6.40 18.79 -2.51
CA TRP A 122 6.67 19.55 -1.30
C TRP A 122 8.15 19.84 -1.17
N ASP A 123 8.61 21.08 -1.13
CA ASP A 123 10.05 21.39 -1.19
C ASP A 123 10.91 20.70 -0.09
N SER A 124 10.36 20.51 1.10
CA SER A 124 11.07 19.91 2.24
C SER A 124 11.05 18.38 2.26
N VAL A 125 10.12 17.72 1.57
CA VAL A 125 9.89 16.27 1.66
C VAL A 125 10.89 15.43 0.85
N PRO A 126 11.26 15.75 -0.41
CA PRO A 126 12.12 14.92 -1.26
C PRO A 126 13.48 14.67 -0.64
N LYS A 127 14.06 15.67 0.04
CA LYS A 127 15.37 15.53 0.66
C LYS A 127 15.34 14.49 1.78
N SER A 128 14.33 14.56 2.64
CA SER A 128 14.11 13.58 3.72
C SER A 128 13.75 12.21 3.17
N TYR A 129 12.88 12.16 2.17
CA TYR A 129 12.42 10.93 1.53
C TYR A 129 13.57 10.18 0.86
N ARG A 130 14.40 10.87 0.06
CA ARG A 130 15.61 10.30 -0.57
C ARG A 130 16.62 9.82 0.46
N LYS A 131 16.80 10.55 1.57
CA LYS A 131 17.72 10.13 2.64
C LYS A 131 17.27 8.83 3.30
N VAL A 132 15.99 8.73 3.66
CA VAL A 132 15.46 7.53 4.34
C VAL A 132 15.37 6.34 3.39
N LEU A 133 14.88 6.56 2.15
CA LEU A 133 14.83 5.49 1.14
C LEU A 133 16.21 5.05 0.66
N GLY A 134 17.20 5.95 0.60
CA GLY A 134 18.56 5.60 0.25
C GLY A 134 19.28 4.74 1.30
N LEU A 135 18.76 4.70 2.54
CA LEU A 135 19.25 3.81 3.60
C LEU A 135 18.55 2.45 3.62
N ARG A 136 17.40 2.31 2.97
CA ARG A 136 16.59 1.09 2.93
C ARG A 136 17.05 0.17 1.81
#